data_AF-A0A7C0V377-F1
#
_entry.id   AF-A0A7C0V377-F1
#
_cell.length_a   1.000
_cell.length_b   1.000
_cell.length_c   1.000
_cell.angle_alpha   90.00
_cell.angle_beta   90.00
_cell.angle_gamma   90.00
#
_symmetry.space_group_name_H-M   'P 1'
#
loop_
_entity.id
_entity.type
_entity.pdbx_description
1 polymer ?
#
loop_
_entity_poly.entity_id
_entity_poly.type
_entity_poly.pdbx_seq_one_letter_code
_entity_poly.pdbx_strand_id
1 'polypeptide(L)'
;MKGAEKVWWGKVLASIAIAILTIILQLNLNIPASTLLPLGVVIYIIVSDLLSMLSAVDRRRGIRIGVFTYFILWITTWILLYTYLTA
;
A
#
# COMPACT_ATOMS: atom_id res chain seq x y z
N MET A 1 -14.24 -16.05 -5.84
CA MET A 1 -13.65 -14.76 -6.27
C MET A 1 -12.69 -14.99 -7.41
N LYS A 2 -12.78 -14.21 -8.48
CA LYS A 2 -11.87 -14.28 -9.64
C LYS A 2 -10.45 -13.87 -9.22
N GLY A 3 -9.41 -14.35 -9.89
CA GLY A 3 -8.01 -14.01 -9.54
C GLY A 3 -7.74 -12.50 -9.46
N ALA A 4 -8.28 -11.73 -10.41
CA ALA A 4 -8.16 -10.27 -10.41
C ALA A 4 -8.84 -9.59 -9.20
N GLU A 5 -9.95 -10.14 -8.73
CA GLU A 5 -10.69 -9.62 -7.58
C GLU A 5 -9.93 -9.90 -6.27
N LYS A 6 -9.30 -11.08 -6.15
CA LYS A 6 -8.40 -11.41 -5.03
C LYS A 6 -7.22 -10.44 -4.95
N VAL A 7 -6.59 -10.13 -6.10
CA VAL A 7 -5.49 -9.15 -6.17
C VAL A 7 -5.96 -7.76 -5.72
N TRP A 8 -7.15 -7.34 -6.15
CA TRP A 8 -7.70 -6.05 -5.78
C TRP A 8 -7.94 -5.93 -4.26
N TRP A 9 -8.64 -6.91 -3.66
CA TRP A 9 -8.86 -6.95 -2.21
C TRP A 9 -7.56 -7.09 -1.42
N GLY A 10 -6.60 -7.86 -1.93
CA GLY A 10 -5.27 -7.96 -1.33
C GLY A 10 -4.56 -6.60 -1.26
N LYS A 11 -4.68 -5.78 -2.31
CA LYS A 11 -4.13 -4.42 -2.32
C LYS A 11 -4.84 -3.47 -1.36
N VAL A 12 -6.15 -3.59 -1.20
CA VAL A 12 -6.90 -2.81 -0.20
C VAL A 12 -6.35 -3.09 1.20
N LEU A 13 -6.24 -4.38 1.58
CA LEU A 13 -5.69 -4.75 2.88
C LEU A 13 -4.22 -4.32 3.03
N ALA A 14 -3.40 -4.50 1.99
CA ALA A 14 -2.02 -4.08 2.01
C ALA A 14 -1.87 -2.56 2.18
N SER A 15 -2.73 -1.76 1.54
CA SER A 15 -2.68 -0.29 1.65
C SER A 15 -2.90 0.19 3.09
N ILE A 16 -3.82 -0.44 3.83
CA ILE A 16 -4.08 -0.13 5.24
C ILE A 16 -2.89 -0.57 6.10
N ALA A 17 -2.40 -1.80 5.92
CA ALA A 17 -1.23 -2.29 6.65
C ALA A 17 0.00 -1.42 6.44
N ILE A 18 0.22 -0.93 5.21
CA ILE A 18 1.33 -0.08 4.86
C ILE A 18 1.13 1.34 5.39
N ALA A 19 -0.11 1.86 5.47
CA ALA A 19 -0.38 3.11 6.18
C ALA A 19 0.03 3.03 7.66
N ILE A 20 -0.34 1.93 8.33
CA ILE A 20 0.03 1.67 9.73
C ILE A 20 1.55 1.55 9.87
N LEU A 21 2.22 0.83 8.97
CA LEU A 21 3.68 0.77 8.99
C LEU A 21 4.31 2.15 8.78
N THR A 22 3.79 2.93 7.83
CA THR A 22 4.31 4.26 7.49
C THR A 22 4.21 5.20 8.68
N ILE A 23 3.09 5.18 9.42
CA ILE A 23 2.94 6.02 10.61
C ILE A 23 3.88 5.60 11.74
N ILE A 24 4.08 4.29 11.95
CA ILE A 24 5.05 3.78 12.93
C ILE A 24 6.46 4.25 12.59
N LEU A 25 6.86 4.14 11.33
CA LEU A 25 8.18 4.57 10.86
C LEU A 25 8.36 6.10 11.00
N GLN A 26 7.32 6.88 10.71
CA GLN A 26 7.39 8.33 10.81
C GLN A 26 7.43 8.80 12.26
N LEU A 27 6.57 8.29 13.13
CA LEU A 27 6.43 8.78 14.51
C LEU A 27 7.49 8.20 15.46
N ASN A 28 7.83 6.91 15.33
CA ASN A 28 8.74 6.25 16.27
C ASN A 28 10.20 6.32 15.84
N LEU A 29 10.47 6.35 14.53
CA LEU A 29 11.83 6.40 13.98
C LEU A 29 12.18 7.75 13.34
N ASN A 30 11.24 8.72 13.38
CA ASN A 30 11.44 10.07 12.86
C ASN A 30 11.91 10.11 11.39
N ILE A 31 11.47 9.13 10.59
CA ILE A 31 11.81 9.05 9.17
C ILE A 31 10.99 10.09 8.41
N PRO A 32 11.62 10.96 7.61
CA PRO A 32 10.91 12.02 6.90
C PRO A 32 9.97 11.45 5.81
N ALA A 33 8.86 12.13 5.59
CA ALA A 33 7.87 11.75 4.57
C ALA A 33 8.45 11.66 3.15
N SER A 34 9.47 12.48 2.84
CA SER A 34 10.21 12.44 1.58
C SER A 34 10.90 11.09 1.32
N THR A 35 11.27 10.36 2.37
CA THR A 35 11.85 9.01 2.27
C THR A 35 10.77 7.93 2.28
N LEU A 36 9.69 8.13 3.05
CA LEU A 36 8.62 7.14 3.20
C LEU A 36 7.75 6.99 1.94
N LEU A 37 7.50 8.10 1.22
CA LEU A 37 6.74 8.08 -0.02
C LEU A 37 7.33 7.14 -1.09
N PRO A 38 8.60 7.29 -1.52
CA PRO A 38 9.19 6.38 -2.50
C PRO A 38 9.31 4.95 -1.97
N LEU A 39 9.54 4.78 -0.66
CA LEU A 39 9.57 3.45 -0.04
C LEU A 39 8.22 2.73 -0.17
N GLY A 40 7.10 3.40 0.06
CA GLY A 40 5.78 2.79 -0.12
C GLY A 40 5.44 2.48 -1.59
N VAL A 41 6.00 3.22 -2.56
CA VAL A 41 5.93 2.86 -3.99
C VAL A 41 6.72 1.58 -4.28
N VAL A 42 7.90 1.41 -3.70
CA VAL A 42 8.69 0.18 -3.84
C VAL A 42 7.93 -1.01 -3.23
N ILE A 43 7.38 -0.85 -2.03
CA ILE A 43 6.58 -1.88 -1.38
C ILE A 43 5.36 -2.22 -2.23
N TYR A 44 4.70 -1.23 -2.82
CA TYR A 44 3.57 -1.46 -3.73
C TYR A 44 3.94 -2.38 -4.90
N ILE A 45 5.11 -2.18 -5.52
CA ILE A 45 5.57 -3.02 -6.64
C ILE A 45 5.77 -4.47 -6.15
N ILE A 46 6.44 -4.64 -5.00
CA ILE A 46 6.71 -5.95 -4.40
C ILE A 46 5.40 -6.67 -4.06
N VAL A 47 4.48 -5.99 -3.38
CA VAL A 47 3.16 -6.52 -3.01
C VAL A 47 2.34 -6.86 -4.25
N SER A 48 2.37 -6.01 -5.28
CA SER A 48 1.65 -6.27 -6.53
C SER A 48 2.19 -7.50 -7.24
N ASP A 49 3.51 -7.71 -7.27
CA ASP A 49 4.11 -8.89 -7.90
C ASP A 49 3.78 -10.17 -7.12
N LEU A 50 3.92 -10.14 -5.78
CA LEU A 50 3.54 -11.24 -4.88
C LEU A 50 2.08 -11.63 -5.04
N LEU A 51 1.15 -10.68 -4.98
CA LEU A 51 -0.29 -10.95 -5.11
C LEU A 51 -0.64 -11.52 -6.49
N SER A 52 0.04 -11.05 -7.54
CA SER A 52 -0.13 -11.57 -8.90
C SER A 52 0.31 -13.02 -9.01
N MET A 53 1.48 -13.35 -8.43
CA MET A 53 2.01 -14.71 -8.38
C MET A 53 1.08 -15.65 -7.60
N LEU A 54 0.63 -15.23 -6.41
CA LEU A 54 -0.27 -16.02 -5.56
C LEU A 54 -1.66 -16.24 -6.18
N SER A 55 -2.10 -15.32 -7.04
CA SER A 55 -3.42 -15.38 -7.67
C SER A 55 -3.41 -15.90 -9.11
N ALA A 56 -2.26 -16.37 -9.60
CA ALA A 56 -2.05 -16.81 -10.99
C ALA A 56 -2.53 -15.76 -12.03
N VAL A 57 -2.29 -14.48 -11.76
CA VAL A 57 -2.59 -13.36 -12.66
C VAL A 57 -1.30 -12.87 -13.29
N ASP A 58 -1.34 -12.51 -14.58
CA ASP A 58 -0.20 -11.88 -15.25
C ASP A 58 0.34 -10.69 -14.47
N ARG A 59 1.64 -10.69 -14.16
CA ARG A 59 2.29 -9.64 -13.36
C ARG A 59 2.02 -8.23 -13.89
N ARG A 60 2.10 -8.03 -15.21
CA ARG A 60 1.80 -6.74 -15.85
C ARG A 60 0.36 -6.29 -15.61
N ARG A 61 -0.58 -7.23 -15.60
CA ARG A 61 -2.00 -6.96 -15.33
C ARG A 61 -2.21 -6.71 -13.84
N GLY A 62 -1.60 -7.51 -12.98
CA GLY A 62 -1.71 -7.39 -11.53
C GLY A 62 -1.15 -6.08 -10.98
N ILE A 63 -0.08 -5.52 -11.56
CA ILE A 63 0.37 -4.15 -11.25
C ILE A 63 -0.75 -3.15 -11.57
N ARG A 64 -1.34 -3.17 -12.77
CA ARG A 64 -2.38 -2.19 -13.13
C ARG A 64 -3.66 -2.31 -12.29
N ILE A 65 -4.00 -3.50 -11.80
CA ILE A 65 -5.20 -3.72 -10.99
C ILE A 65 -5.11 -2.91 -9.69
N GLY A 66 -6.09 -2.02 -9.47
CA GLY A 66 -6.27 -1.33 -8.20
C GLY A 66 -5.12 -0.41 -7.79
N VAL A 67 -4.28 0.07 -8.72
CA VAL A 67 -3.15 0.97 -8.40
C VAL A 67 -3.63 2.24 -7.72
N PHE A 68 -4.63 2.91 -8.29
CA PHE A 68 -5.19 4.13 -7.72
C PHE A 68 -5.85 3.88 -6.38
N THR A 69 -6.63 2.79 -6.27
CA THR A 69 -7.28 2.39 -5.02
C THR A 69 -6.25 2.22 -3.90
N TYR A 70 -5.15 1.51 -4.17
CA TYR A 70 -4.09 1.31 -3.21
C TYR A 70 -3.47 2.63 -2.75
N PHE A 71 -3.06 3.50 -3.67
CA PHE A 71 -2.38 4.75 -3.31
C PHE A 71 -3.31 5.72 -2.58
N ILE A 72 -4.55 5.87 -3.04
CA ILE A 72 -5.52 6.75 -2.39
C ILE A 72 -5.81 6.27 -0.97
N LEU A 73 -6.10 4.97 -0.77
CA LEU A 73 -6.33 4.43 0.56
C LEU A 73 -5.12 4.61 1.47
N TRP A 74 -3.93 4.22 1.00
CA TRP A 74 -2.71 4.31 1.78
C TRP A 74 -2.43 5.76 2.23
N ILE A 75 -2.42 6.72 1.29
CA ILE A 75 -2.12 8.12 1.58
C ILE A 75 -3.18 8.75 2.48
N THR A 76 -4.47 8.55 2.17
CA THR A 76 -5.55 9.11 2.98
C THR A 76 -5.53 8.54 4.40
N THR A 77 -5.40 7.22 4.55
CA THR A 77 -5.31 6.60 5.87
C THR A 77 -4.09 7.09 6.63
N TRP A 78 -2.93 7.21 5.98
CA TRP A 78 -1.72 7.72 6.61
C TRP A 78 -1.88 9.17 7.10
N ILE A 79 -2.40 10.08 6.26
CA ILE A 79 -2.61 11.49 6.62
C ILE A 79 -3.62 11.60 7.77
N LEU A 80 -4.73 10.85 7.72
CA LEU A 80 -5.74 10.86 8.78
C LEU A 80 -5.16 10.36 10.12
N LEU A 81 -4.43 9.24 10.10
CA LEU A 81 -3.78 8.71 11.30
C LEU A 81 -2.71 9.66 11.83
N TYR A 82 -1.88 10.23 10.96
CA TYR A 82 -0.88 11.22 11.36
C TYR A 82 -1.55 12.41 12.05
N THR A 83 -2.55 13.00 11.40
CA THR A 83 -3.29 14.14 11.93
C THR A 83 -3.92 13.80 13.28
N TYR A 84 -4.59 12.66 13.40
CA TYR A 84 -5.23 12.24 14.65
C TYR A 84 -4.25 12.02 15.80
N LEU A 85 -3.03 11.53 15.51
CA LEU A 85 -2.03 11.20 16.53
C LEU A 85 -1.13 12.38 16.91
N THR A 86 -1.07 13.43 16.08
CA THR A 86 -0.19 14.59 16.30
C THR A 86 -0.92 15.92 16.52
N ALA A 87 -2.23 15.98 16.28
CA ALA A 87 -3.07 17.14 16.60
C ALA A 87 -3.48 17.11 18.08
#